data_AF-A0A6I0S8C3-F1
#
_entry.id   AF-A0A6I0S8C3-F1
#
_cell.length_a   1.000
_cell.length_b   1.000
_cell.length_c   1.000
_cell.angle_alpha   90.00
_cell.angle_beta   90.00
_cell.angle_gamma   90.00
#
_symmetry.space_group_name_H-M   'P 1'
#
loop_
_entity.id
_entity.type
_entity.pdbx_description
1 polymer ?
#
loop_
_entity_poly.entity_id
_entity_poly.type
_entity_poly.pdbx_seq_one_letter_code
_entity_poly.pdbx_strand_id
1 'polypeptide(L)'
;MGKKKKILTKKVYSRITPENYKRLETIASKYGFNSVYEIVQSLIHCFLRASDPENDPQTEVLPYDIECMFNELSEAEKHVEFNKPKRRCSCKSVSNE
;
A
#
# COMPACT_ATOMS: atom_id res chain seq x y z
N MET A 1 -27.20 -15.24 21.63
CA MET A 1 -25.88 -14.68 21.30
C MET A 1 -25.66 -14.80 19.79
N GLY A 2 -25.74 -13.70 19.04
CA GLY A 2 -25.58 -13.73 17.58
C GLY A 2 -24.15 -14.10 17.18
N LYS A 3 -24.00 -15.04 16.24
CA LYS A 3 -22.69 -15.42 15.70
C LYS A 3 -22.07 -14.19 15.01
N LYS A 4 -20.99 -13.64 15.56
CA LYS A 4 -20.23 -12.55 14.92
C LYS A 4 -19.78 -13.02 13.52
N LYS A 5 -20.25 -12.34 12.47
CA LYS A 5 -19.84 -12.60 11.09
C LYS A 5 -18.31 -12.41 11.01
N LYS A 6 -17.56 -13.43 10.60
CA LYS A 6 -16.11 -13.31 10.40
C LYS A 6 -15.88 -12.29 9.28
N ILE A 7 -15.20 -11.19 9.59
CA ILE A 7 -14.72 -10.25 8.58
C ILE A 7 -13.59 -10.95 7.83
N LEU A 8 -13.80 -11.21 6.53
CA LEU A 8 -12.80 -11.82 5.67
C LEU A 8 -11.85 -10.72 5.20
N THR A 9 -10.60 -10.75 5.65
CA THR A 9 -9.57 -9.79 5.23
C THR A 9 -8.68 -10.41 4.13
N LYS A 10 -8.18 -9.56 3.23
CA LYS A 10 -7.19 -9.92 2.21
C LYS A 10 -5.94 -9.07 2.42
N LYS A 11 -4.77 -9.68 2.23
CA LYS A 11 -3.48 -8.97 2.34
C LYS A 11 -3.12 -8.35 0.99
N VAL A 12 -2.82 -7.05 1.00
CA VAL A 12 -2.26 -6.32 -0.14
C VAL A 12 -0.75 -6.20 0.08
N TYR A 13 0.05 -6.70 -0.85
CA TYR A 13 1.52 -6.68 -0.75
C TYR A 13 2.10 -5.64 -1.71
N SER A 14 2.97 -4.77 -1.19
CA SER A 14 3.80 -3.86 -1.99
C SER A 14 5.29 -4.15 -1.75
N ARG A 15 6.11 -4.04 -2.79
CA ARG A 15 7.57 -4.20 -2.69
C ARG A 15 8.21 -2.83 -2.61
N ILE A 16 8.96 -2.57 -1.54
CA ILE A 16 9.73 -1.35 -1.36
C ILE A 16 11.18 -1.70 -0.98
N THR A 17 12.10 -0.76 -1.20
CA THR A 17 13.50 -0.93 -0.79
C THR A 17 13.63 -0.91 0.74
N PRO A 18 14.67 -1.54 1.32
CA PRO A 18 14.92 -1.47 2.76
C PRO A 18 15.08 -0.03 3.28
N GLU A 19 15.67 0.85 2.47
CA GLU A 19 15.80 2.28 2.79
C GLU A 19 14.45 2.98 2.90
N ASN A 20 13.55 2.75 1.94
CA ASN A 20 12.20 3.32 1.98
C ASN A 20 11.39 2.74 3.14
N TYR A 21 11.57 1.46 3.47
CA TYR A 21 10.94 0.86 4.64
C TYR A 21 11.39 1.55 5.94
N LYS A 22 12.69 1.80 6.11
CA LYS A 22 13.22 2.52 7.29
C LYS A 22 12.69 3.97 7.38
N ARG A 23 12.53 4.63 6.23
CA ARG A 23 11.89 5.95 6.17
C ARG A 23 10.43 5.88 6.64
N LEU A 24 9.68 4.86 6.21
CA LEU A 24 8.29 4.64 6.66
C LEU A 24 8.21 4.34 8.16
N GLU A 25 9.15 3.58 8.74
CA GLU A 25 9.19 3.35 10.18
C GLU A 25 9.38 4.66 10.96
N THR A 26 10.29 5.52 10.48
CA THR A 26 10.52 6.84 11.10
C THR A 26 9.27 7.72 11.04
N ILE A 27 8.56 7.71 9.90
CA ILE A 27 7.30 8.42 9.71
C ILE A 27 6.23 7.83 10.63
N ALA A 28 6.12 6.50 10.71
CA ALA A 28 5.15 5.82 11.57
C ALA A 28 5.28 6.28 13.02
N SER A 29 6.51 6.25 13.56
CA SER A 29 6.78 6.71 14.92
C SER A 29 6.50 8.20 15.11
N LYS A 30 6.86 9.05 14.11
CA LYS A 30 6.65 10.50 14.19
C LYS A 30 5.17 10.89 14.28
N TYR A 31 4.30 10.20 13.54
CA TYR A 31 2.88 10.53 13.46
C TYR A 31 1.98 9.62 14.31
N GLY A 32 2.57 8.73 15.12
CA GLY A 32 1.83 7.89 16.07
C GLY A 32 1.14 6.66 15.45
N PHE A 33 1.59 6.21 14.27
CA PHE A 33 1.13 4.94 13.71
C PHE A 33 1.77 3.76 14.47
N ASN A 34 0.98 2.73 14.71
CA ASN A 34 1.41 1.50 15.37
C ASN A 34 2.34 0.66 14.48
N SER A 35 2.21 0.80 13.16
CA SER A 35 3.05 0.07 12.20
C SER A 35 3.05 0.72 10.80
N VAL A 36 4.02 0.32 9.98
CA VAL A 36 4.04 0.64 8.54
C VAL A 36 2.78 0.12 7.82
N TYR A 37 2.20 -0.99 8.30
CA TYR A 37 0.95 -1.52 7.75
C TYR A 37 -0.23 -0.57 7.93
N GLU A 38 -0.29 0.16 9.04
CA GLU A 38 -1.37 1.11 9.32
C GLU A 38 -1.30 2.32 8.37
N ILE A 39 -0.08 2.75 8.01
CA ILE A 39 0.11 3.77 6.96
C ILE A 39 -0.46 3.26 5.63
N VAL A 40 -0.12 2.03 5.23
CA VAL A 40 -0.61 1.44 3.98
C VAL A 40 -2.14 1.29 3.99
N GLN A 41 -2.72 0.86 5.12
CA GLN A 41 -4.17 0.79 5.28
C GLN A 41 -4.80 2.18 5.15
N SER A 42 -4.27 3.18 5.85
CA SER A 42 -4.75 4.57 5.78
C SER A 42 -4.73 5.11 4.34
N LEU A 43 -3.65 4.87 3.60
CA LEU A 43 -3.54 5.27 2.20
C LEU A 43 -4.56 4.57 1.30
N ILE A 44 -4.76 3.26 1.47
CA ILE A 44 -5.78 2.50 0.73
C ILE A 44 -7.18 3.04 1.04
N HIS A 45 -7.49 3.31 2.31
CA HIS A 45 -8.75 3.89 2.71
C HIS A 45 -8.94 5.28 2.06
N CYS A 46 -7.97 6.19 2.20
CA CYS A 46 -8.05 7.52 1.59
C CYS A 46 -8.26 7.45 0.07
N PHE A 47 -7.54 6.56 -0.61
CA PHE A 47 -7.69 6.35 -2.05
C PHE A 47 -9.11 5.90 -2.43
N LEU A 48 -9.64 4.86 -1.76
CA LEU A 48 -10.99 4.36 -2.04
C LEU A 48 -12.06 5.43 -1.79
N ARG A 49 -11.92 6.22 -0.72
CA ARG A 49 -12.85 7.29 -0.37
C ARG A 49 -12.87 8.42 -1.40
N ALA A 50 -11.71 8.73 -1.98
CA ALA A 50 -11.60 9.74 -3.04
C ALA A 50 -12.05 9.20 -4.41
N SER A 51 -11.74 7.94 -4.74
CA SER A 51 -12.00 7.36 -6.06
C SER A 51 -13.39 6.73 -6.23
N ASP A 52 -14.00 6.31 -5.13
CA ASP A 52 -15.29 5.59 -5.11
C ASP A 52 -16.16 6.06 -3.91
N PRO A 53 -16.53 7.35 -3.87
CA PRO A 53 -17.27 7.92 -2.74
C PRO A 53 -18.70 7.35 -2.62
N GLU A 54 -19.31 6.88 -3.71
CA GLU A 54 -20.68 6.34 -3.72
C GLU A 54 -20.81 5.04 -2.93
N ASN A 55 -19.73 4.25 -2.83
CA ASN A 55 -19.70 2.98 -2.13
C ASN A 55 -19.00 3.05 -0.76
N ASP A 56 -18.61 4.25 -0.29
CA ASP A 56 -17.97 4.44 1.00
C ASP A 56 -18.98 4.33 2.16
N PRO A 57 -18.83 3.38 3.10
CA PRO A 57 -19.69 3.28 4.28
C PRO A 57 -19.45 4.39 5.32
N GLN A 58 -18.38 5.18 5.22
CA GLN A 58 -18.09 6.28 6.15
C GLN A 58 -18.82 7.56 5.75
N THR A 59 -19.51 8.17 6.71
CA THR A 59 -20.24 9.44 6.54
C THR A 59 -19.42 10.68 6.84
N GLU A 60 -18.23 10.53 7.42
CA GLU A 60 -17.31 11.64 7.68
C GLU A 60 -16.80 12.23 6.36
N VAL A 61 -16.64 13.54 6.24
CA VAL A 61 -16.13 14.15 4.98
C VAL A 61 -14.61 13.93 4.88
N LEU A 62 -14.11 13.53 3.71
CA LEU A 62 -12.67 13.41 3.48
C LEU A 62 -12.04 14.82 3.51
N PRO A 63 -10.89 15.04 4.15
CA PRO A 63 -10.22 16.34 4.12
C PRO A 63 -9.93 16.79 2.69
N TYR A 64 -10.22 18.06 2.37
CA TYR A 64 -10.09 18.63 1.02
C TYR A 64 -8.71 18.38 0.37
N ASP A 65 -7.64 18.47 1.16
CA ASP A 65 -6.27 18.21 0.66
C ASP A 65 -6.12 16.78 0.12
N ILE A 66 -6.73 15.80 0.79
CA ILE A 66 -6.68 14.39 0.39
C ILE A 66 -7.56 14.15 -0.83
N GLU A 67 -8.74 14.78 -0.88
CA GLU A 67 -9.62 14.72 -2.06
C GLU A 67 -8.91 15.25 -3.31
N CYS A 68 -8.26 16.42 -3.20
CA CYS A 68 -7.53 17.02 -4.31
C CYS A 68 -6.31 16.19 -4.76
N MET A 69 -5.64 15.46 -3.86
CA MET A 69 -4.48 14.62 -4.21
C MET A 69 -4.80 13.54 -5.24
N PHE A 70 -6.06 13.08 -5.34
CA PHE A 70 -6.44 11.99 -6.23
C PHE A 70 -7.31 12.45 -7.42
N ASN A 71 -7.75 13.71 -7.46
CA ASN A 71 -8.60 14.26 -8.52
C ASN A 71 -7.96 14.27 -9.92
N GLU A 72 -6.63 14.33 -10.00
CA GLU A 72 -5.91 14.39 -11.28
C GLU A 72 -5.49 13.00 -11.83
N LEU A 73 -5.78 11.91 -11.12
CA LEU A 73 -5.42 10.54 -11.52
C LEU A 73 -6.40 9.93 -12.53
N SER A 74 -6.83 10.69 -13.54
CA SER A 74 -7.74 10.18 -14.59
C SER A 74 -7.08 9.10 -15.46
N GLU A 75 -5.75 9.01 -15.45
CA GLU A 75 -4.98 8.01 -16.17
C GLU A 75 -3.99 7.29 -15.24
N ALA A 76 -3.89 5.97 -15.37
CA ALA A 76 -2.98 5.14 -14.60
C ALA A 76 -1.53 5.31 -15.09
N GLU A 77 -0.96 6.50 -14.92
CA GLU A 77 0.43 6.77 -15.27
C GLU A 77 1.36 6.18 -14.21
N LYS A 78 2.20 5.23 -14.63
CA LYS A 78 3.20 4.59 -13.75
C LYS A 78 4.37 5.53 -13.53
N HIS A 79 4.29 6.42 -12.55
CA HIS A 79 5.41 7.30 -12.17
C HIS A 79 6.52 6.61 -11.35
N VAL A 80 6.43 5.29 -11.12
CA VAL A 80 7.42 4.53 -10.36
C VAL A 80 7.98 3.38 -11.19
N GLU A 81 9.18 3.57 -11.73
CA GLU A 81 9.96 2.49 -12.32
C GLU A 81 10.49 1.56 -11.23
N PHE A 82 9.77 0.48 -10.95
CA PHE A 82 10.30 -0.57 -10.10
C PHE A 82 11.32 -1.41 -10.89
N ASN A 83 12.61 -1.16 -10.65
CA ASN A 83 13.68 -2.02 -11.13
C ASN A 83 13.54 -3.41 -10.51
N LYS A 84 12.96 -4.36 -11.27
CA LYS A 84 12.84 -5.75 -10.84
C LYS A 84 14.25 -6.29 -10.56
N PRO A 85 14.55 -6.78 -9.35
CA PRO A 85 15.88 -7.33 -9.06
C PRO A 85 16.18 -8.46 -10.03
N LYS A 86 17.37 -8.43 -10.68
CA LYS A 86 17.82 -9.49 -11.57
C LYS A 86 17.79 -10.81 -10.82
N ARG A 87 17.01 -11.77 -11.32
CA ARG A 87 17.03 -13.14 -10.81
C ARG A 87 18.47 -13.66 -10.90
N ARG A 88 19.04 -14.15 -9.79
CA ARG A 88 20.26 -14.95 -9.86
C ARG A 88 19.91 -16.20 -10.67
N CYS A 89 20.43 -16.31 -11.89
CA CYS A 89 20.48 -17.59 -12.58
C CYS A 89 21.36 -18.50 -11.73
N SER A 90 20.81 -19.59 -11.21
CA SER A 90 21.64 -20.65 -10.65
C SER A 90 22.38 -21.31 -11.82
N CYS A 91 23.60 -20.88 -12.10
CA CYS A 91 24.51 -21.70 -12.87
C CYS A 91 24.79 -22.94 -12.02
N LYS A 92 24.07 -24.04 -12.27
CA LYS A 92 24.55 -25.35 -11.87
C LYS A 92 25.83 -25.56 -12.67
N SER A 93 26.99 -25.43 -12.02
CA SER A 93 28.25 -25.91 -12.58
C SER A 93 28.06 -27.41 -12.80
N VAL A 94 27.92 -27.82 -14.07
CA VAL A 94 28.07 -29.21 -14.45
C VAL A 94 29.54 -29.51 -14.25
N SER A 95 29.86 -30.25 -13.19
CA SER A 95 31.18 -30.85 -13.03
C SER A 95 31.34 -31.85 -14.17
N ASN A 96 32.23 -31.55 -15.12
CA ASN A 96 32.73 -32.57 -16.03
C ASN A 96 33.74 -33.43 -15.28
N GLU A 97 33.60 -34.74 -15.48
CA GLU A 97 34.49 -35.85 -15.08
C GLU A 97 35.98 -35.55 -15.28
#